data_AF-A0A7J3VBU4-F1
#
_entry.id   AF-A0A7J3VBU4-F1
#
_cell.length_a   1.000
_cell.length_b   1.000
_cell.length_c   1.000
_cell.angle_alpha   90.00
_cell.angle_beta   90.00
_cell.angle_gamma   90.00
#
_symmetry.space_group_name_H-M   'P 1'
#
loop_
_entity.id
_entity.type
_entity.pdbx_description
1 polymer ?
#
loop_
_entity_poly.entity_id
_entity_poly.type
_entity_poly.pdbx_seq_one_letter_code
_entity_poly.pdbx_strand_id
1 'polypeptide(L)'
;MSSNESKIHPLRKDIMGLQDSLKFPIRNILRTGHVPMLSRYMQRTRSRIGLPSIPPTAYSNTEYVNQMLNLVRSIGACRKIGFDFDRRDFKY
;
A
#
# COMPACT_ATOMS: atom_id res chain seq x y z
N MET A 1 9.40 18.76 6.98
CA MET A 1 9.32 18.67 8.46
C MET A 1 9.02 20.04 9.03
N SER A 2 8.78 20.18 10.34
CA SER A 2 8.82 21.51 10.95
C SER A 2 10.24 22.06 10.82
N SER A 3 10.40 23.36 10.54
CA SER A 3 11.70 24.03 10.41
C SER A 3 12.63 23.79 11.61
N ASN A 4 12.04 23.50 12.78
CA ASN A 4 12.76 23.24 14.02
C ASN A 4 13.35 21.81 14.08
N GLU A 5 12.65 20.81 13.55
CA GLU A 5 13.14 19.42 13.53
C GLU A 5 14.33 19.25 12.57
N SER A 6 14.35 20.02 11.47
CA SER A 6 15.42 19.99 10.47
C SER A 6 16.76 20.48 11.05
N LYS A 7 16.73 21.39 12.04
CA LYS A 7 17.94 21.86 12.75
C LYS A 7 18.53 20.81 13.68
N ILE A 8 17.68 20.02 14.35
CA ILE A 8 18.10 18.98 15.28
C ILE A 8 18.62 17.74 14.52
N HIS A 9 18.11 17.52 13.30
CA HIS A 9 18.47 16.37 12.47
C HIS A 9 18.95 16.81 11.07
N PRO A 10 20.13 17.45 10.97
CA PRO A 10 20.60 18.06 9.71
C PRO A 10 20.86 17.04 8.59
N LEU A 11 21.05 15.75 8.92
CA LEU A 11 21.21 14.67 7.95
C LEU A 11 19.88 14.06 7.46
N ARG A 12 18.74 14.38 8.10
CA ARG A 12 17.43 13.92 7.63
C ARG A 12 16.97 14.80 6.48
N LYS A 13 16.83 14.20 5.30
CA LYS A 13 16.27 14.87 4.12
C LYS A 13 14.76 15.04 4.29
N ASP A 14 14.24 16.18 3.83
CA ASP A 14 12.80 16.33 3.66
C ASP A 14 12.31 15.28 2.65
N ILE A 15 11.22 14.61 2.98
CA ILE A 15 10.60 13.61 2.11
C ILE A 15 9.97 14.35 0.92
N MET A 16 10.66 14.33 -0.22
CA MET A 16 10.17 14.89 -1.48
C MET A 16 9.24 13.88 -2.16
N GLY A 17 7.95 13.93 -1.83
CA GLY A 17 6.93 13.08 -2.45
C GLY A 17 7.19 11.58 -2.28
N LEU A 18 6.46 10.76 -3.04
CA LEU A 18 6.68 9.33 -3.11
C LEU A 18 7.50 9.02 -4.37
N GLN A 19 8.57 8.24 -4.23
CA GLN A 19 9.33 7.73 -5.39
C GLN A 19 8.42 6.92 -6.31
N ASP A 20 8.55 7.07 -7.63
CA ASP A 20 7.68 6.39 -8.59
C ASP A 20 7.73 4.86 -8.48
N SER A 21 8.90 4.31 -8.14
CA SER A 21 9.09 2.87 -7.87
C SER A 21 8.21 2.35 -6.73
N LEU A 22 7.83 3.22 -5.79
CA LEU A 22 6.99 2.88 -4.64
C LEU A 22 5.49 3.10 -4.90
N LYS A 23 5.11 3.83 -5.97
CA LYS A 23 3.70 4.05 -6.32
C LYS A 23 2.99 2.73 -6.58
N PHE A 24 3.58 1.85 -7.39
CA PHE A 24 2.98 0.55 -7.72
C PHE A 24 2.73 -0.36 -6.49
N PRO A 25 3.74 -0.67 -5.65
CA PRO A 25 3.53 -1.55 -4.50
C PRO A 25 2.53 -0.97 -3.49
N ILE A 26 2.58 0.35 -3.22
CA ILE A 26 1.64 0.99 -2.30
C ILE A 26 0.22 0.96 -2.87
N ARG A 27 0.05 1.29 -4.16
CA ARG A 27 -1.25 1.20 -4.85
C ARG A 27 -1.85 -0.19 -4.70
N ASN A 28 -1.08 -1.24 -4.94
CA ASN A 28 -1.58 -2.61 -4.87
C ASN A 28 -1.92 -3.02 -3.43
N ILE A 29 -1.12 -2.63 -2.44
CA ILE A 29 -1.46 -2.86 -1.03
C ILE A 29 -2.82 -2.22 -0.74
N LEU A 30 -3.00 -0.94 -1.06
CA LEU A 30 -4.23 -0.21 -0.76
C LEU A 30 -5.45 -0.69 -1.55
N ARG A 31 -5.25 -1.24 -2.75
CA ARG A 31 -6.34 -1.75 -3.60
C ARG A 31 -6.71 -3.20 -3.32
N THR A 32 -5.72 -4.04 -2.99
CA THR A 32 -5.87 -5.50 -2.99
C THR A 32 -5.38 -6.15 -1.71
N GLY A 33 -4.81 -5.42 -0.75
CA GLY A 33 -4.23 -5.99 0.47
C GLY A 33 -2.94 -6.78 0.22
N HIS A 34 -2.29 -6.61 -0.93
CA HIS A 34 -1.09 -7.35 -1.32
C HIS A 34 -0.17 -6.52 -2.22
N VAL A 35 1.16 -6.71 -2.12
CA VAL A 35 2.16 -5.97 -2.92
C VAL A 35 2.06 -6.29 -4.43
N PRO A 36 2.18 -7.55 -4.88
CA PRO A 36 1.74 -7.91 -6.24
C PRO A 36 0.35 -8.56 -6.21
N MET A 37 -0.40 -8.38 -7.30
CA MET A 37 -1.57 -9.23 -7.55
C MET A 37 -1.13 -10.67 -7.74
N LEU A 38 -1.93 -11.61 -7.21
CA LEU A 38 -1.61 -13.03 -7.29
C LEU A 38 -1.88 -13.57 -8.70
N SER A 39 -0.82 -13.95 -9.41
CA SER A 39 -0.94 -14.49 -10.77
C SER A 39 -1.66 -15.84 -10.80
N ARG A 40 -2.27 -16.18 -11.94
CA ARG A 40 -2.88 -17.52 -12.16
C ARG A 40 -1.88 -18.65 -11.97
N TYR A 41 -0.61 -18.42 -12.34
CA TYR A 41 0.46 -19.39 -12.10
C TYR A 41 0.62 -19.67 -10.60
N MET A 42 0.70 -18.63 -9.77
CA MET A 42 0.84 -18.77 -8.33
C MET A 42 -0.39 -19.42 -7.70
N GLN A 43 -1.60 -19.05 -8.13
CA GLN A 43 -2.85 -19.68 -7.68
C GLN A 43 -2.85 -21.19 -7.93
N ARG A 44 -2.48 -21.63 -9.13
CA ARG A 44 -2.37 -23.05 -9.48
C ARG A 44 -1.27 -23.75 -8.70
N THR A 45 -0.12 -23.12 -8.53
CA THR A 45 1.00 -23.68 -7.77
C THR A 45 0.59 -23.90 -6.31
N ARG A 46 -0.11 -22.94 -5.69
CA ARG A 46 -0.66 -23.07 -4.35
C ARG A 46 -1.60 -24.27 -4.22
N SER A 47 -2.59 -24.38 -5.11
CA SER A 47 -3.51 -25.52 -5.11
C SER A 47 -2.80 -26.87 -5.28
N ARG A 48 -1.77 -26.92 -6.14
CA ARG A 48 -0.98 -28.14 -6.38
C ARG A 48 -0.23 -28.63 -5.14
N ILE A 49 0.22 -27.71 -4.29
CA ILE A 49 0.91 -28.04 -3.03
C ILE A 49 -0.07 -28.13 -1.83
N GLY A 50 -1.38 -28.21 -2.10
CA GLY A 50 -2.41 -28.37 -1.06
C GLY A 50 -2.78 -27.08 -0.31
N LEU A 51 -2.29 -25.93 -0.75
CA LEU A 51 -2.67 -24.63 -0.16
C LEU A 51 -3.93 -24.06 -0.84
N PRO A 52 -4.69 -23.21 -0.11
CA PRO A 52 -5.77 -22.44 -0.71
C PRO A 52 -5.27 -21.64 -1.91
N SER A 53 -5.99 -21.69 -3.03
CA SER A 53 -5.60 -21.04 -4.29
C SER A 53 -5.32 -19.55 -4.10
N ILE A 54 -6.17 -18.89 -3.30
CA ILE A 54 -6.00 -17.52 -2.83
C ILE A 54 -5.54 -17.59 -1.36
N PRO A 55 -4.49 -16.84 -0.95
CA PRO A 55 -4.02 -16.85 0.43
C PRO A 55 -5.09 -16.28 1.38
N PRO A 56 -5.21 -16.82 2.60
CA PRO A 56 -6.17 -16.34 3.61
C PRO A 56 -5.67 -15.04 4.28
N THR A 57 -5.36 -14.04 3.47
CA THR A 57 -4.96 -12.68 3.90
C THR A 57 -6.04 -11.69 3.49
N ALA A 58 -5.83 -10.40 3.76
CA ALA A 58 -6.71 -9.33 3.26
C ALA A 58 -6.96 -9.42 1.74
N TYR A 59 -6.04 -10.02 0.97
CA TYR A 59 -6.22 -10.29 -0.45
C TYR A 59 -7.46 -11.12 -0.79
N SER A 60 -7.88 -12.01 0.12
CA SER A 60 -9.07 -12.84 -0.05
C SER A 60 -10.38 -12.19 0.43
N ASN A 61 -10.31 -11.07 1.15
CA ASN A 61 -11.47 -10.44 1.77
C ASN A 61 -11.46 -8.91 1.57
N THR A 62 -12.40 -8.43 0.76
CA THR A 62 -12.57 -7.01 0.45
C THR A 62 -12.89 -6.16 1.67
N GLU A 63 -13.53 -6.72 2.69
CA GLU A 63 -13.80 -6.03 3.95
C GLU A 63 -12.50 -5.67 4.68
N TYR A 64 -11.55 -6.60 4.75
CA TYR A 64 -10.25 -6.35 5.38
C TYR A 64 -9.42 -5.32 4.61
N VAL A 65 -9.52 -5.32 3.27
CA VAL A 65 -8.93 -4.25 2.45
C VAL A 65 -9.55 -2.89 2.79
N ASN A 66 -10.87 -2.82 2.97
CA ASN A 66 -11.55 -1.58 3.33
C ASN A 66 -11.19 -1.11 4.75
N GLN A 67 -11.10 -2.02 5.72
CA GLN A 67 -10.65 -1.71 7.08
C GLN A 67 -9.23 -1.14 7.09
N MET A 68 -8.32 -1.75 6.33
CA MET A 68 -6.96 -1.24 6.16
C MET A 68 -6.95 0.14 5.48
N LEU A 69 -7.76 0.35 4.43
CA LEU A 69 -7.86 1.64 3.74
C LEU A 69 -8.36 2.74 4.70
N ASN A 70 -9.33 2.43 5.55
CA ASN A 70 -9.85 3.35 6.57
C ASN A 70 -8.78 3.71 7.61
N LEU A 71 -7.98 2.74 8.04
CA LEU A 71 -6.88 2.98 8.98
C LEU A 71 -5.79 3.87 8.35
N VAL A 72 -5.43 3.66 7.09
CA VAL A 72 -4.49 4.52 6.36
C VAL A 72 -5.04 5.94 6.23
N ARG A 73 -6.33 6.08 5.94
CA ARG A 73 -7.03 7.38 5.87
C ARG A 73 -7.03 8.09 7.22
N SER A 74 -7.29 7.39 8.32
CA SER A 74 -7.41 7.99 9.66
C SER A 74 -6.07 8.50 10.20
N ILE A 75 -4.97 7.80 9.94
CA ILE A 75 -3.62 8.24 10.34
C ILE A 75 -3.04 9.32 9.43
N GLY A 76 -3.73 9.67 8.33
CA GLY A 76 -3.26 10.65 7.36
C GLY A 76 -2.05 10.19 6.54
N ALA A 77 -1.70 8.90 6.63
CA ALA A 77 -0.73 8.28 5.74
C ALA A 77 -1.28 8.38 4.31
N CYS A 78 -0.41 8.66 3.36
CA CYS A 78 -0.76 8.87 1.96
C CYS A 78 -1.33 10.25 1.56
N ARG A 79 -1.76 11.11 2.50
CA ARG A 79 -2.21 12.49 2.16
C ARG A 79 -1.07 13.34 1.56
N LYS A 80 0.13 13.24 2.13
CA LYS A 80 1.33 14.00 1.69
C LYS A 80 1.89 13.56 0.34
N ILE A 81 1.51 12.39 -0.15
CA ILE A 81 2.02 11.79 -1.38
C ILE A 81 0.94 11.72 -2.47
N GLY A 82 -0.19 12.40 -2.28
CA GLY A 82 -1.20 12.59 -3.33
C GLY A 82 -2.08 11.37 -3.61
N PHE A 83 -2.24 10.44 -2.68
CA PHE A 83 -3.16 9.31 -2.87
C PHE A 83 -4.62 9.76 -2.76
N ASP A 84 -5.40 9.46 -3.79
CA ASP A 84 -6.85 9.61 -3.85
C ASP A 84 -7.50 8.32 -3.35
N PHE A 85 -8.11 8.39 -2.17
CA PHE A 85 -8.72 7.25 -1.51
C PHE A 85 -10.00 6.76 -2.19
N ASP A 86 -10.72 7.65 -2.89
CA ASP A 86 -11.97 7.30 -3.54
C ASP A 86 -11.67 6.60 -4.88
N ARG A 87 -10.67 7.08 -5.62
CA ARG A 87 -10.14 6.43 -6.82
C ARG A 87 -9.23 5.23 -6.52
N ARG A 88 -8.77 5.11 -5.28
CA ARG A 88 -7.71 4.17 -4.82
C ARG A 88 -6.46 4.23 -5.68
N ASP A 89 -6.05 5.45 -6.05
CA ASP A 89 -4.91 5.70 -6.92
C ASP A 89 -4.21 7.02 -6.58
N PHE A 90 -2.97 7.20 -7.00
CA PHE A 90 -2.23 8.46 -6.89
C PHE A 90 -2.73 9.48 -7.91
N LYS A 91 -2.84 10.74 -7.49
CA LYS A 91 -3.03 11.88 -8.40
C LYS A 91 -1.70 12.10 -9.13
N TYR A 92 -1.70 11.83 -10.44
CA TYR A 92 -0.56 11.90 -11.37
C TYR A 92 0.47 10.75 -11.24
#